data_AF-T0S0D9-F1
#
_entry.id   AF-T0S0D9-F1
#
_cell.length_a   1.000
_cell.length_b   1.000
_cell.length_c   1.000
_cell.angle_alpha   90.00
_cell.angle_beta   90.00
_cell.angle_gamma   90.00
#
_symmetry.space_group_name_H-M   'P 1'
#
loop_
_entity.id
_entity.type
_entity.pdbx_description
1 polymer ?
#
loop_
_entity_poly.entity_id
_entity_poly.type
_entity_poly.pdbx_seq_one_letter_code
_entity_poly.pdbx_strand_id
1 'polypeptide(L)'
;MGERGLSIKTDGTKHAWESGGADEFPQLCEGCLGEDPYVRMMKEPFGRQCKTCDRPFTVFRWKPGKKARYKKTEICQTCAKIKNVCQTCVLDLQYHLPVQVRDAFLSEQERQNVPMSDANREYHAQQHNLMLEDEGLVSAYGKSSAPNQALLRMARVEPYYKRNRPHLCSFFARGECKRGETCPYLHEMPPPKGSALAKQNIKDRFHGKNDPVAEKMLAAEGKALQINRRRRGIPPPPPPPPVVEAEPTSVPPPPAST
;
A
#
# COMPACT_ATOMS: atom_id res chain seq x y z
N MET A 1 28.75 -50.28 3.22
CA MET A 1 28.45 -49.05 3.98
C MET A 1 27.96 -48.02 2.98
N GLY A 2 26.64 -47.90 2.83
CA GLY A 2 26.02 -46.96 1.88
C GLY A 2 25.46 -45.77 2.65
N GLU A 3 25.98 -44.60 2.35
CA GLU A 3 25.63 -43.33 2.97
C GLU A 3 24.13 -43.02 2.74
N ARG A 4 23.36 -42.96 3.83
CA ARG A 4 21.98 -42.47 3.80
C ARG A 4 22.02 -40.95 3.66
N GLY A 5 21.94 -40.49 2.41
CA GLY A 5 21.67 -39.09 2.08
C GLY A 5 20.38 -38.66 2.79
N LEU A 6 20.52 -37.69 3.69
CA LEU A 6 19.42 -36.97 4.31
C LEU A 6 18.59 -36.33 3.21
N SER A 7 17.40 -36.89 2.94
CA SER A 7 16.39 -36.23 2.13
C SER A 7 16.09 -34.89 2.79
N ILE A 8 16.49 -33.79 2.15
CA ILE A 8 16.04 -32.44 2.49
C ILE A 8 14.53 -32.48 2.37
N LYS A 9 13.85 -32.55 3.51
CA LYS A 9 12.41 -32.38 3.60
C LYS A 9 12.11 -31.00 3.03
N THR A 10 11.61 -30.95 1.81
CA THR A 10 11.03 -29.73 1.24
C THR A 10 9.90 -29.31 2.17
N ASP A 11 10.11 -28.17 2.83
CA ASP A 11 9.23 -27.62 3.85
C ASP A 11 7.79 -27.48 3.32
N GLY A 12 6.90 -28.42 3.70
CA GLY A 12 5.50 -28.43 3.27
C GLY A 12 4.74 -27.17 3.69
N THR A 13 5.22 -26.47 4.70
CA THR A 13 4.70 -25.18 5.18
C THR A 13 4.84 -24.07 4.13
N LYS A 14 5.80 -24.21 3.20
CA LYS A 14 6.05 -23.26 2.11
C LYS A 14 5.08 -23.41 0.94
N HIS A 15 4.42 -24.56 0.82
CA HIS A 15 3.43 -24.84 -0.23
C HIS A 15 1.99 -24.52 0.19
N ALA A 16 1.74 -24.20 1.47
CA ALA A 16 0.46 -23.67 1.94
C ALA A 16 0.26 -22.19 1.56
N TRP A 17 0.95 -21.72 0.52
CA TRP A 17 0.88 -20.35 0.03
C TRP A 17 -0.15 -20.31 -1.10
N GLU A 18 -1.33 -19.76 -0.81
CA GLU A 18 -2.36 -19.37 -1.79
C GLU A 18 -2.94 -20.50 -2.67
N SER A 19 -3.05 -21.72 -2.11
CA SER A 19 -3.59 -22.90 -2.83
C SER A 19 -5.05 -23.24 -2.49
N GLY A 20 -5.70 -22.49 -1.60
CA GLY A 20 -7.14 -22.60 -1.37
C GLY A 20 -7.89 -21.73 -2.39
N GLY A 21 -9.04 -22.15 -2.89
CA GLY A 21 -9.84 -21.45 -3.92
C GLY A 21 -10.22 -19.98 -3.66
N ALA A 22 -9.73 -19.37 -2.59
CA ALA A 22 -9.84 -17.94 -2.29
C ALA A 22 -8.96 -17.04 -3.19
N ASP A 23 -7.99 -17.59 -3.91
CA ASP A 23 -7.07 -16.85 -4.80
C ASP A 23 -7.46 -16.96 -6.29
N GLU A 24 -8.75 -17.17 -6.56
CA GLU A 24 -9.27 -17.26 -7.92
C GLU A 24 -9.37 -15.89 -8.61
N PHE A 25 -9.68 -14.83 -7.84
CA PHE A 25 -9.90 -13.48 -8.37
C PHE A 25 -9.05 -12.44 -7.62
N PRO A 26 -8.41 -11.49 -8.33
CA PRO A 26 -7.55 -10.48 -7.72
C PRO A 26 -8.34 -9.40 -6.97
N GLN A 27 -7.77 -8.90 -5.87
CA GLN A 27 -8.32 -7.78 -5.10
C GLN A 27 -7.91 -6.44 -5.74
N LEU A 28 -8.81 -5.86 -6.54
CA LEU A 28 -8.56 -4.68 -7.35
C LEU A 28 -9.57 -3.56 -7.07
N CYS A 29 -9.17 -2.33 -7.42
CA CYS A 29 -10.06 -1.17 -7.40
C CYS A 29 -10.55 -0.82 -8.81
N GLU A 30 -11.67 -0.10 -8.90
CA GLU A 30 -12.31 0.30 -10.17
C GLU A 30 -11.34 1.07 -11.08
N GLY A 31 -10.59 2.02 -10.50
CA GLY A 31 -9.59 2.78 -11.26
C GLY A 31 -8.46 1.92 -11.85
N CYS A 32 -8.17 0.74 -11.29
CA CYS A 32 -7.20 -0.20 -11.86
C CYS A 32 -7.82 -1.21 -12.81
N LEU A 33 -9.07 -1.60 -12.59
CA LEU A 33 -9.78 -2.53 -13.46
C LEU A 33 -10.07 -1.89 -14.82
N GLY A 34 -10.47 -0.62 -14.83
CA GLY A 34 -10.73 0.15 -16.05
C GLY A 34 -12.19 0.57 -16.20
N GLU A 35 -12.49 1.18 -17.33
CA GLU A 35 -13.84 1.64 -17.68
C GLU A 35 -14.67 0.57 -18.40
N ASP A 36 -13.99 -0.41 -19.03
CA ASP A 36 -14.63 -1.49 -19.77
C ASP A 36 -15.20 -2.55 -18.79
N PRO A 37 -16.53 -2.84 -18.78
CA PRO A 37 -17.12 -3.84 -17.90
C PRO A 37 -16.66 -5.29 -18.20
N TYR A 38 -16.26 -5.54 -19.45
CA TYR A 38 -15.84 -6.86 -19.91
C TYR A 38 -14.31 -6.93 -20.00
N VAL A 39 -13.68 -7.34 -18.89
CA VAL A 39 -12.22 -7.45 -18.81
C VAL A 39 -11.77 -8.88 -19.07
N ARG A 40 -10.78 -9.03 -19.96
CA ARG A 40 -10.06 -10.30 -20.16
C ARG A 40 -8.77 -10.27 -19.35
N MET A 41 -8.58 -11.26 -18.48
CA MET A 41 -7.41 -11.41 -17.62
C MET A 41 -6.69 -12.74 -17.87
N MET A 42 -5.37 -12.72 -17.74
CA MET A 42 -4.52 -13.92 -17.73
C MET A 42 -4.12 -14.20 -16.29
N LYS A 43 -4.26 -15.47 -15.86
CA LYS A 43 -3.85 -15.97 -14.55
C LYS A 43 -2.56 -16.76 -14.71
N GLU A 44 -1.52 -16.35 -14.00
CA GLU A 44 -0.23 -17.04 -13.95
C GLU A 44 0.08 -17.45 -12.50
N PRO A 45 -0.09 -18.73 -12.14
CA PRO A 45 0.16 -19.18 -10.77
C PRO A 45 1.65 -19.05 -10.45
N PHE A 46 1.96 -18.49 -9.27
CA PHE A 46 3.34 -18.29 -8.78
C PHE A 46 4.30 -17.56 -9.75
N GLY A 47 3.78 -16.68 -10.62
CA GLY A 47 4.57 -16.06 -11.69
C GLY A 47 5.56 -14.98 -11.25
N ARG A 48 5.34 -14.33 -10.09
CA ARG A 48 6.24 -13.28 -9.56
C ARG A 48 6.29 -13.30 -8.03
N GLN A 49 7.37 -12.76 -7.47
CA GLN A 49 7.47 -12.45 -6.05
C GLN A 49 6.74 -11.14 -5.72
N CYS A 50 6.05 -11.12 -4.58
CA CYS A 50 5.37 -9.96 -4.02
C CYS A 50 6.38 -8.86 -3.71
N LYS A 51 6.06 -7.61 -4.07
CA LYS A 51 6.98 -6.48 -3.83
C LYS A 51 7.14 -6.06 -2.37
N THR A 52 6.31 -6.57 -1.48
CA THR A 52 6.36 -6.26 -0.04
C THR A 52 6.94 -7.42 0.76
N CYS A 53 6.36 -8.62 0.64
CA CYS A 53 6.77 -9.78 1.44
C CYS A 53 7.76 -10.72 0.73
N ASP A 54 8.10 -10.45 -0.54
CA ASP A 54 9.02 -11.25 -1.36
C ASP A 54 8.58 -12.72 -1.57
N ARG A 55 7.34 -13.07 -1.19
CA ARG A 55 6.70 -14.38 -1.42
C ARG A 55 6.20 -14.53 -2.86
N PRO A 56 6.40 -15.67 -3.54
CA PRO A 56 5.78 -15.93 -4.84
C PRO A 56 4.25 -15.98 -4.70
N PHE A 57 3.54 -15.39 -5.66
CA PHE A 57 2.07 -15.30 -5.65
C PHE A 57 1.49 -15.41 -7.06
N THR A 58 0.18 -15.62 -7.15
CA THR A 58 -0.53 -15.68 -8.44
C THR A 58 -0.63 -14.29 -9.06
N VAL A 59 -0.09 -14.14 -10.28
CA VAL A 59 -0.11 -12.88 -11.00
C VAL A 59 -1.28 -12.86 -11.97
N PHE A 60 -2.10 -11.82 -11.84
CA PHE A 60 -3.15 -11.53 -12.80
C PHE A 60 -2.70 -10.40 -13.71
N ARG A 61 -2.90 -10.53 -15.02
CA ARG A 61 -2.55 -9.50 -16.00
C ARG A 61 -3.71 -9.21 -16.94
N TRP A 62 -4.11 -7.95 -17.05
CA TRP A 62 -5.24 -7.49 -17.87
C TRP A 62 -4.95 -6.16 -18.54
N LYS A 63 -5.82 -5.77 -19.48
CA LYS A 63 -5.78 -4.46 -20.15
C LYS A 63 -7.03 -3.65 -19.75
N PRO A 64 -6.89 -2.57 -18.97
CA PRO A 64 -8.04 -1.79 -18.47
C PRO A 64 -8.85 -1.02 -19.50
N GLY A 65 -8.32 -0.84 -20.71
CA GLY A 65 -8.96 -0.06 -21.75
C GLY A 65 -8.12 0.01 -23.01
N LYS A 66 -8.69 0.48 -24.12
CA LYS A 66 -8.06 0.44 -25.45
C LYS A 66 -6.69 1.13 -25.50
N LYS A 67 -6.60 2.34 -24.93
CA LYS A 67 -5.38 3.17 -24.86
C LYS A 67 -4.58 3.01 -23.56
N ALA A 68 -4.94 2.04 -22.72
CA ALA A 68 -4.25 1.75 -21.46
C ALA A 68 -3.09 0.76 -21.65
N ARG A 69 -2.14 0.79 -20.70
CA ARG A 69 -1.11 -0.25 -20.60
C ARG A 69 -1.68 -1.51 -19.96
N TYR A 70 -1.03 -2.64 -20.23
CA TYR A 70 -1.26 -3.85 -19.44
C TYR A 70 -0.91 -3.59 -17.97
N LYS A 71 -1.87 -3.87 -17.10
CA LYS A 71 -1.68 -3.89 -15.66
C LYS A 71 -1.50 -5.31 -15.19
N LYS A 72 -0.83 -5.43 -14.05
CA LYS A 72 -0.66 -6.68 -13.33
C LYS A 72 -0.79 -6.45 -11.84
N THR A 73 -0.98 -7.51 -11.08
CA THR A 73 -0.87 -7.49 -9.61
C THR A 73 0.61 -7.36 -9.20
N GLU A 74 0.91 -6.56 -8.19
CA GLU A 74 2.28 -6.29 -7.71
C GLU A 74 2.52 -6.82 -6.28
N ILE A 75 1.45 -7.00 -5.50
CA ILE A 75 1.48 -7.59 -4.16
C ILE A 75 0.58 -8.82 -4.08
N CYS A 76 0.88 -9.74 -3.16
CA CYS A 76 0.08 -10.94 -2.90
C CYS A 76 -1.27 -10.61 -2.25
N GLN A 77 -2.19 -11.57 -2.26
CA GLN A 77 -3.55 -11.37 -1.75
C GLN A 77 -3.56 -11.24 -0.22
N THR A 78 -2.70 -11.98 0.49
CA THR A 78 -2.50 -11.80 1.93
C THR A 78 -2.11 -10.36 2.28
N CYS A 79 -1.09 -9.78 1.63
CA CYS A 79 -0.68 -8.40 1.91
C CYS A 79 -1.78 -7.38 1.58
N ALA A 80 -2.54 -7.62 0.51
CA ALA A 80 -3.66 -6.77 0.12
C ALA A 80 -4.80 -6.81 1.15
N LYS A 81 -5.17 -8.00 1.65
CA LYS A 81 -6.20 -8.20 2.67
C LYS A 81 -5.81 -7.62 4.04
N ILE A 82 -4.56 -7.82 4.48
CA ILE A 82 -4.05 -7.30 5.75
C ILE A 82 -4.29 -5.80 5.85
N LYS A 83 -3.96 -5.04 4.81
CA LYS A 83 -4.07 -3.58 4.80
C LYS A 83 -5.29 -3.03 4.10
N ASN A 84 -6.22 -3.86 3.61
CA ASN A 84 -7.37 -3.47 2.79
C ASN A 84 -6.99 -2.56 1.59
N VAL A 85 -6.01 -2.99 0.79
CA VAL A 85 -5.48 -2.23 -0.36
C VAL A 85 -5.64 -2.98 -1.67
N CYS A 86 -5.63 -2.24 -2.78
CA CYS A 86 -5.60 -2.79 -4.13
C CYS A 86 -4.23 -3.40 -4.47
N GLN A 87 -4.22 -4.62 -5.04
CA GLN A 87 -3.00 -5.38 -5.37
C GLN A 87 -2.09 -4.71 -6.41
N THR A 88 -2.62 -3.80 -7.24
CA THR A 88 -1.83 -3.11 -8.29
C THR A 88 -1.36 -1.74 -7.86
N CYS A 89 -2.24 -0.97 -7.21
CA CYS A 89 -1.95 0.43 -6.94
C CYS A 89 -1.60 0.76 -5.50
N VAL A 90 -1.81 -0.18 -4.57
CA VAL A 90 -1.51 -0.02 -3.14
C VAL A 90 -2.20 1.22 -2.56
N LEU A 91 -3.40 1.52 -3.07
CA LEU A 91 -4.33 2.46 -2.45
C LEU A 91 -5.39 1.67 -1.70
N ASP A 92 -5.96 2.30 -0.69
CA ASP A 92 -7.11 1.80 0.04
C ASP A 92 -8.30 1.52 -0.90
N LEU A 93 -9.05 0.45 -0.65
CA LEU A 93 -10.20 0.07 -1.48
C LEU A 93 -11.46 0.90 -1.20
N GLN A 94 -11.64 1.39 0.03
CA GLN A 94 -12.85 2.11 0.44
C GLN A 94 -12.80 3.57 -0.01
N TYR A 95 -11.70 4.27 0.31
CA TYR A 95 -11.55 5.71 0.09
C TYR A 95 -10.63 6.05 -1.09
N HIS A 96 -9.93 5.07 -1.68
CA HIS A 96 -8.97 5.30 -2.77
C HIS A 96 -7.86 6.29 -2.40
N LEU A 97 -7.44 6.29 -1.13
CA LEU A 97 -6.39 7.15 -0.58
C LEU A 97 -5.08 6.37 -0.32
N PRO A 98 -3.93 7.06 -0.27
CA PRO A 98 -2.70 6.45 0.20
C PRO A 98 -2.84 5.93 1.64
N VAL A 99 -2.17 4.82 1.93
CA VAL A 99 -2.21 4.16 3.26
C VAL A 99 -1.82 5.12 4.37
N GLN A 100 -0.78 5.94 4.17
CA GLN A 100 -0.35 6.94 5.15
C GLN A 100 -1.44 7.99 5.46
N VAL A 101 -2.20 8.43 4.45
CA VAL A 101 -3.31 9.37 4.67
C VAL A 101 -4.41 8.70 5.46
N ARG A 102 -4.81 7.49 5.08
CA ARG A 102 -5.86 6.75 5.78
C ARG A 102 -5.49 6.47 7.24
N ASP A 103 -4.31 5.92 7.45
CA ASP A 103 -3.84 5.51 8.77
C ASP A 103 -3.67 6.74 9.69
N ALA A 104 -3.39 7.93 9.15
CA ALA A 104 -3.32 9.17 9.94
C ALA A 104 -4.66 9.59 10.60
N PHE A 105 -5.82 9.21 10.03
CA PHE A 105 -7.14 9.53 10.58
C PHE A 105 -7.80 8.35 11.32
N LEU A 106 -7.26 7.13 11.17
CA LEU A 106 -7.71 5.96 11.93
C LEU A 106 -7.08 5.96 13.33
N SER A 107 -7.83 5.40 14.29
CA SER A 107 -7.35 5.22 15.66
C SER A 107 -6.18 4.22 15.69
N GLU A 108 -5.30 4.32 16.70
CA GLU A 108 -4.12 3.45 16.79
C GLU A 108 -4.46 1.96 16.87
N GLN A 109 -5.62 1.62 17.42
CA GLN A 109 -6.12 0.24 17.51
C GLN A 109 -6.54 -0.34 16.15
N GLU A 110 -6.97 0.52 15.23
CA GLU A 110 -7.36 0.14 13.87
C GLU A 110 -6.15 0.09 12.91
N ARG A 111 -4.99 0.60 13.32
CA ARG A 111 -3.76 0.57 12.52
C ARG A 111 -3.12 -0.81 12.57
N GLN A 112 -3.20 -1.54 11.47
CA GLN A 112 -2.45 -2.79 11.30
C GLN A 112 -0.98 -2.48 10.97
N ASN A 113 -0.16 -2.46 12.01
CA ASN A 113 1.29 -2.29 11.90
C ASN A 113 1.95 -3.61 11.50
N VAL A 114 2.21 -3.77 10.20
CA VAL A 114 2.93 -4.93 9.67
C VAL A 114 4.41 -4.83 10.05
N PRO A 115 4.99 -5.83 10.76
CA PRO A 115 6.41 -5.87 11.08
C PRO A 115 7.31 -5.84 9.83
N MET A 116 8.47 -5.18 9.92
CA MET A 116 9.42 -5.11 8.80
C MET A 116 10.44 -6.26 8.78
N SER A 117 10.79 -6.82 9.95
CA SER A 117 11.71 -7.95 10.04
C SER A 117 11.12 -9.20 9.38
N ASP A 118 11.94 -9.96 8.66
CA ASP A 118 11.46 -11.06 7.82
C ASP A 118 10.74 -12.15 8.64
N ALA A 119 11.33 -12.60 9.76
CA ALA A 119 10.74 -13.63 10.62
C ALA A 119 9.40 -13.19 11.24
N ASN A 120 9.34 -11.97 11.78
CA ASN A 120 8.11 -11.47 12.42
C ASN A 120 7.03 -11.20 11.37
N ARG A 121 7.42 -10.76 10.17
CA ARG A 121 6.51 -10.56 9.04
C ARG A 121 5.90 -11.89 8.59
N GLU A 122 6.70 -12.95 8.50
CA GLU A 122 6.25 -14.29 8.12
C GLU A 122 5.21 -14.82 9.13
N TYR A 123 5.56 -14.74 10.42
CA TYR A 123 4.69 -15.15 11.52
C TYR A 123 3.37 -14.36 11.53
N HIS A 124 3.45 -13.03 11.43
CA HIS A 124 2.27 -12.17 11.39
C HIS A 124 1.37 -12.47 10.18
N ALA A 125 1.95 -12.73 9.01
CA ALA A 125 1.19 -13.09 7.81
C ALA A 125 0.49 -14.45 7.96
N GLN A 126 1.16 -15.43 8.59
CA GLN A 126 0.57 -16.74 8.87
C GLN A 126 -0.58 -16.63 9.88
N GLN A 127 -0.37 -15.92 10.99
CA GLN A 127 -1.40 -15.68 12.01
C GLN A 127 -2.63 -14.98 11.40
N HIS A 128 -2.41 -13.98 10.55
CA HIS A 128 -3.51 -13.28 9.89
C HIS A 128 -4.26 -14.18 8.89
N ASN A 129 -3.57 -15.03 8.13
CA ASN A 129 -4.24 -15.99 7.24
C ASN A 129 -5.12 -16.97 8.03
N LEU A 130 -4.64 -17.46 9.17
CA LEU A 130 -5.43 -18.32 10.07
C LEU A 130 -6.67 -17.58 10.59
N MET A 131 -6.53 -16.31 11.00
CA MET A 131 -7.69 -15.50 11.43
C MET A 131 -8.72 -15.30 10.31
N LEU A 132 -8.27 -15.08 9.06
CA LEU A 132 -9.17 -14.93 7.91
C LEU A 132 -9.94 -16.23 7.61
N GLU A 133 -9.28 -17.37 7.76
CA GLU A 133 -9.89 -18.69 7.54
C GLU A 133 -10.93 -19.01 8.63
N ASP A 134 -10.65 -18.64 9.89
CA ASP A 134 -11.51 -18.92 11.04
C ASP A 134 -12.72 -17.95 11.14
N GLU A 135 -12.48 -16.63 11.00
CA GLU A 135 -13.56 -15.63 11.13
C GLU A 135 -14.41 -15.49 9.85
N GLY A 136 -13.99 -16.07 8.71
CA GLY A 136 -14.64 -15.89 7.41
C GLY A 136 -14.69 -14.44 6.91
N LEU A 137 -14.08 -13.50 7.66
CA LEU A 137 -14.05 -12.08 7.35
C LEU A 137 -12.89 -11.79 6.40
N VAL A 138 -13.15 -11.00 5.35
CA VAL A 138 -12.18 -10.69 4.29
C VAL A 138 -11.09 -9.70 4.74
N SER A 139 -11.30 -8.96 5.85
CA SER A 139 -10.29 -8.04 6.42
C SER A 139 -10.66 -7.57 7.84
N ALA A 140 -9.66 -7.49 8.73
CA ALA A 140 -9.81 -6.94 10.09
C ALA A 140 -10.19 -5.44 10.12
N TYR A 141 -10.02 -4.72 8.99
CA TYR A 141 -10.32 -3.29 8.86
C TYR A 141 -11.81 -2.95 8.77
N GLY A 142 -12.71 -3.93 8.74
CA GLY A 142 -14.17 -3.72 8.62
C GLY A 142 -14.92 -3.44 9.93
N LYS A 143 -14.25 -3.44 11.09
CA LYS A 143 -14.90 -3.31 12.42
C LYS A 143 -15.27 -1.86 12.78
N SER A 144 -14.82 -0.86 12.02
CA SER A 144 -15.14 0.56 12.25
C SER A 144 -16.47 0.95 11.60
N SER A 145 -17.54 1.01 12.39
CA SER A 145 -18.93 1.23 11.96
C SER A 145 -19.24 2.65 11.42
N ALA A 146 -18.35 3.64 11.60
CA ALA A 146 -18.58 5.01 11.17
C ALA A 146 -17.56 5.47 10.11
N PRO A 147 -18.00 5.89 8.90
CA PRO A 147 -17.08 6.42 7.91
C PRO A 147 -16.52 7.77 8.39
N ASN A 148 -15.19 7.86 8.48
CA ASN A 148 -14.51 9.10 8.87
C ASN A 148 -14.81 10.20 7.83
N GLN A 149 -15.57 11.24 8.23
CA GLN A 149 -15.96 12.35 7.36
C GLN A 149 -14.76 13.09 6.74
N ALA A 150 -13.61 13.09 7.42
CA ALA A 150 -12.37 13.66 6.89
C ALA A 150 -11.82 12.84 5.71
N LEU A 151 -11.85 11.50 5.78
CA LEU A 151 -11.42 10.63 4.71
C LEU A 151 -12.34 10.73 3.48
N LEU A 152 -13.66 10.81 3.71
CA LEU A 152 -14.63 11.01 2.64
C LEU A 152 -14.43 12.34 1.89
N ARG A 153 -14.05 13.42 2.57
CA ARG A 153 -13.76 14.71 1.92
C ARG A 153 -12.51 14.69 1.03
N MET A 154 -11.51 13.90 1.40
CA MET A 154 -10.28 13.75 0.60
C MET A 154 -10.40 12.69 -0.50
N ALA A 155 -11.31 11.73 -0.32
CA ALA A 155 -11.58 10.68 -1.30
C ALA A 155 -12.08 11.30 -2.61
N ARG A 156 -11.66 10.71 -3.73
CA ARG A 156 -12.14 11.12 -5.05
C ARG A 156 -13.42 10.39 -5.37
N VAL A 157 -14.41 11.13 -5.89
CA VAL A 157 -15.69 10.56 -6.34
C VAL A 157 -15.51 9.77 -7.64
N GLU A 158 -14.67 10.26 -8.56
CA GLU A 158 -14.47 9.62 -9.86
C GLU A 158 -13.10 8.91 -9.97
N PRO A 159 -13.04 7.76 -10.67
CA PRO A 159 -11.82 7.02 -10.88
C PRO A 159 -10.82 7.77 -11.78
N TYR A 160 -9.56 7.83 -11.32
CA TYR A 160 -8.50 8.54 -12.04
C TYR A 160 -7.79 7.64 -13.07
N TYR A 161 -8.38 7.51 -14.27
CA TYR A 161 -7.85 6.65 -15.33
C TYR A 161 -6.52 7.08 -15.95
N LYS A 162 -6.04 8.31 -15.70
CA LYS A 162 -4.71 8.76 -16.18
C LYS A 162 -3.57 7.88 -15.63
N ARG A 163 -3.78 7.17 -14.52
CA ARG A 163 -2.82 6.18 -13.99
C ARG A 163 -2.63 4.96 -14.90
N ASN A 164 -3.62 4.66 -15.75
CA ASN A 164 -3.62 3.49 -16.63
C ASN A 164 -2.88 3.78 -17.94
N ARG A 165 -2.42 5.01 -18.15
CA ARG A 165 -1.67 5.41 -19.34
C ARG A 165 -0.36 4.59 -19.49
N PRO A 166 0.09 4.39 -20.74
CA PRO A 166 1.41 3.86 -21.03
C PRO A 166 2.52 4.66 -20.34
N HIS A 167 3.63 3.98 -20.07
CA HIS A 167 4.83 4.67 -19.62
C HIS A 167 5.36 5.61 -20.71
N LEU A 168 6.11 6.63 -20.29
CA LEU A 168 6.78 7.54 -21.19
C LEU A 168 7.81 6.78 -22.04
N CYS A 169 7.89 7.15 -23.31
CA CYS A 169 8.86 6.57 -24.23
C CYS A 169 10.26 7.11 -23.92
N SER A 170 11.15 6.26 -23.41
CA SER A 170 12.54 6.64 -23.12
C SER A 170 13.35 7.03 -24.36
N PHE A 171 12.99 6.51 -25.54
CA PHE A 171 13.60 6.88 -26.82
C PHE A 171 13.11 8.25 -27.31
N PHE A 172 11.84 8.57 -27.08
CA PHE A 172 11.30 9.89 -27.42
C PHE A 172 11.92 10.97 -26.54
N ALA A 173 12.07 10.70 -25.24
CA ALA A 173 12.75 11.60 -24.32
C ALA A 173 14.22 11.89 -24.70
N ARG A 174 14.84 11.02 -25.51
CA ARG A 174 16.21 11.20 -26.07
C ARG A 174 16.23 11.77 -27.49
N GLY A 175 15.08 11.89 -28.16
CA GLY A 175 14.98 12.32 -29.56
C GLY A 175 15.22 11.22 -30.60
N GLU A 176 15.33 9.95 -30.20
CA GLU A 176 15.72 8.84 -31.08
C GLU A 176 14.55 7.88 -31.40
N CYS A 177 13.30 8.28 -31.15
CA CYS A 177 12.16 7.39 -31.37
C CYS A 177 11.81 7.26 -32.85
N LYS A 178 12.24 6.16 -33.49
CA LYS A 178 11.93 5.84 -34.89
C LYS A 178 10.50 5.34 -35.14
N ARG A 179 9.72 5.07 -34.08
CA ARG A 179 8.36 4.50 -34.19
C ARG A 179 7.28 5.53 -34.50
N GLY A 180 7.57 6.83 -34.37
CA GLY A 180 6.60 7.90 -34.61
C GLY A 180 5.29 7.69 -33.86
N GLU A 181 4.16 7.83 -34.55
CA GLU A 181 2.81 7.69 -33.98
C GLU A 181 2.42 6.24 -33.64
N THR A 182 3.12 5.24 -34.19
CA THR A 182 2.86 3.82 -33.90
C THR A 182 3.47 3.36 -32.57
N CYS A 183 4.20 4.25 -31.88
CA CYS A 183 4.85 3.91 -30.62
C CYS A 183 3.80 3.58 -29.53
N PRO A 184 3.87 2.40 -28.88
CA PRO A 184 2.92 2.04 -27.81
C PRO A 184 3.18 2.80 -26.49
N TYR A 185 4.28 3.56 -26.42
CA TYR A 185 4.67 4.36 -25.26
C TYR A 185 4.31 5.82 -25.49
N LEU A 186 4.07 6.55 -24.40
CA LEU A 186 3.60 7.93 -24.48
C LEU A 186 4.74 8.88 -24.88
N HIS A 187 4.49 9.74 -25.86
CA HIS A 187 5.41 10.78 -26.35
C HIS A 187 5.16 12.11 -25.63
N GLU A 188 5.36 12.13 -24.31
CA GLU A 188 5.33 13.34 -23.48
C GLU A 188 6.68 13.47 -22.76
N MET A 189 7.09 14.70 -22.42
CA MET A 189 8.32 14.91 -21.66
C MET A 189 8.14 14.46 -20.20
N PRO A 190 9.11 13.75 -19.61
CA PRO A 190 9.03 13.38 -18.21
C PRO A 190 9.01 14.62 -17.30
N PRO A 191 8.36 14.54 -16.13
CA PRO A 191 8.41 15.62 -15.16
C PRO A 191 9.88 15.88 -14.75
N PRO A 192 10.20 17.12 -14.33
CA PRO A 192 11.56 17.53 -14.03
C PRO A 192 12.20 16.62 -12.98
N LYS A 193 13.44 16.18 -13.27
CA LYS A 193 14.27 15.37 -12.37
C LYS A 193 14.56 16.20 -11.12
N GLY A 194 14.01 15.79 -9.98
CA GLY A 194 14.14 16.51 -8.70
C GLY A 194 12.81 16.85 -8.02
N SER A 195 11.66 16.65 -8.68
CA SER A 195 10.39 16.77 -7.95
C SER A 195 10.32 15.71 -6.85
N ALA A 196 9.92 16.11 -5.63
CA ALA A 196 9.76 15.20 -4.49
C ALA A 196 8.83 14.00 -4.80
N LEU A 197 7.92 14.16 -5.77
CA LEU A 197 6.99 13.11 -6.22
C LEU A 197 7.62 12.04 -7.12
N ALA A 198 8.85 12.22 -7.61
CA ALA A 198 9.46 11.32 -8.59
C ALA A 198 10.00 10.02 -7.98
N LYS A 199 10.40 10.02 -6.70
CA LYS A 199 10.91 8.85 -5.99
C LYS A 199 9.79 8.25 -5.13
N GLN A 200 9.05 7.29 -5.68
CA GLN A 200 8.01 6.56 -4.96
C GLN A 200 8.35 5.07 -4.91
N ASN A 201 8.64 4.54 -3.72
CA ASN A 201 8.88 3.13 -3.49
C ASN A 201 7.58 2.43 -3.06
N ILE A 202 7.36 1.21 -3.55
CA ILE A 202 6.16 0.44 -3.22
C ILE A 202 6.13 -0.02 -1.76
N LYS A 203 7.28 -0.38 -1.18
CA LYS A 203 7.39 -0.78 0.23
C LYS A 203 6.98 0.39 1.14
N ASP A 204 7.52 1.57 0.88
CA ASP A 204 7.23 2.80 1.64
C ASP A 204 5.75 3.19 1.56
N ARG A 205 5.16 3.12 0.36
CA ARG A 205 3.72 3.35 0.14
C ARG A 205 2.82 2.33 0.84
N PHE A 206 3.24 1.06 0.94
CA PHE A 206 2.51 0.01 1.64
C PHE A 206 2.56 0.18 3.17
N HIS A 207 3.74 0.46 3.71
CA HIS A 207 3.90 0.66 5.15
C HIS A 207 3.39 2.03 5.62
N GLY A 208 3.15 2.97 4.70
CA GLY A 208 2.66 4.31 5.00
C GLY A 208 3.74 5.22 5.59
N LYS A 209 5.00 5.00 5.21
CA LYS A 209 6.16 5.79 5.65
C LYS A 209 6.67 6.59 4.45
N ASN A 210 6.96 7.88 4.65
CA ASN A 210 7.62 8.75 3.67
C ASN A 210 6.98 8.73 2.25
N ASP A 211 5.65 8.68 2.15
CA ASP A 211 4.98 8.81 0.84
C ASP A 211 4.81 10.31 0.49
N PRO A 212 5.54 10.84 -0.53
CA PRO A 212 5.45 12.25 -0.90
C PRO A 212 4.06 12.66 -1.40
N VAL A 213 3.26 11.71 -1.91
CA VAL A 213 1.88 11.97 -2.30
C VAL A 213 1.01 12.17 -1.05
N ALA A 214 1.20 11.33 -0.04
CA ALA A 214 0.46 11.41 1.21
C ALA A 214 0.77 12.70 1.98
N GLU A 215 2.06 13.06 2.07
CA GLU A 215 2.50 14.31 2.70
C GLU A 215 1.87 15.52 2.02
N LYS A 216 1.83 15.54 0.70
CA LYS A 216 1.18 16.63 -0.06
C LYS A 216 -0.32 16.70 0.21
N MET A 217 -1.00 15.57 0.34
CA MET A 217 -2.44 15.52 0.64
C MET A 217 -2.73 15.99 2.07
N LEU A 218 -1.97 15.52 3.06
CA LEU A 218 -2.09 15.94 4.45
C LEU A 218 -1.80 17.44 4.61
N ALA A 219 -0.75 17.95 3.93
CA ALA A 219 -0.43 19.36 3.92
C ALA A 219 -1.52 20.22 3.26
N ALA A 220 -2.18 19.70 2.21
CA ALA A 220 -3.30 20.39 1.56
C ALA A 220 -4.53 20.48 2.47
N GLU A 221 -4.90 19.40 3.15
CA GLU A 221 -6.01 19.41 4.12
C GLU A 221 -5.70 20.32 5.31
N GLY A 222 -4.47 20.28 5.83
CA GLY A 222 -4.01 21.17 6.90
C GLY A 222 -4.14 22.65 6.51
N LYS A 223 -3.75 23.01 5.28
CA LYS A 223 -3.93 24.37 4.74
C LYS A 223 -5.41 24.74 4.58
N ALA A 224 -6.24 23.82 4.09
CA ALA A 224 -7.67 24.05 3.94
C ALA A 224 -8.36 24.33 5.29
N LEU A 225 -8.00 23.56 6.33
CA LEU A 225 -8.49 23.78 7.70
C LEU A 225 -8.03 25.12 8.27
N GLN A 226 -6.78 25.53 8.02
CA GLN A 226 -6.28 26.85 8.44
C GLN A 226 -7.01 27.99 7.74
N ILE A 227 -7.27 27.89 6.44
CA ILE A 227 -8.05 28.90 5.69
C ILE A 227 -9.47 28.97 6.24
N ASN A 228 -10.12 27.82 6.50
CA ASN A 228 -11.46 27.78 7.07
C ASN A 228 -11.52 28.35 8.49
N ARG A 229 -10.51 28.09 9.34
CA ARG A 229 -10.38 28.71 10.67
C ARG A 229 -10.22 30.23 10.60
N ARG A 230 -9.36 30.72 9.70
CA ARG A 230 -9.18 32.16 9.46
C ARG A 230 -10.46 32.83 8.99
N ARG A 231 -11.20 32.21 8.05
CA ARG A 231 -12.52 32.71 7.60
C ARG A 231 -13.56 32.74 8.72
N ARG A 232 -13.49 31.82 9.68
CA ARG A 232 -14.39 31.75 10.84
C ARG A 232 -13.91 32.57 12.05
N GLY A 233 -12.79 33.30 11.94
CA GLY A 233 -12.24 34.10 13.04
C GLY A 233 -11.75 33.29 14.25
N ILE A 234 -11.52 31.98 14.09
CA ILE A 234 -11.08 31.11 15.19
C ILE A 234 -9.55 31.25 15.33
N PRO A 235 -9.03 31.73 16.48
CA PRO A 235 -7.59 31.86 16.69
C PRO A 235 -6.90 30.49 16.65
N PRO A 236 -5.62 30.42 16.20
CA PRO A 236 -4.87 29.17 16.23
C PRO A 236 -4.75 28.66 17.67
N PRO A 237 -4.69 27.33 17.87
CA PRO A 237 -4.45 26.78 19.20
C PRO A 237 -3.09 27.30 19.73
N PRO A 238 -2.99 27.59 21.04
CA PRO A 238 -1.72 27.99 21.63
C PRO A 238 -0.66 26.90 21.39
N PRO A 239 0.61 27.27 21.19
CA PRO A 239 1.69 26.30 21.04
C PRO A 239 1.73 25.38 22.28
N PRO A 240 2.14 24.11 22.11
CA PRO A 240 2.31 23.22 23.26
C PRO A 240 3.30 23.84 24.24
N PRO A 241 3.07 23.71 25.57
CA PRO A 241 3.99 24.24 26.56
C PRO A 241 5.39 23.63 26.34
N PRO A 242 6.47 24.39 26.60
CA PRO A 242 7.82 23.86 26.50
C PRO A 242 7.92 22.62 27.39
N VAL A 243 8.43 21.53 26.82
CA VAL A 243 8.72 20.30 27.56
C VAL A 243 9.76 20.68 28.61
N VAL A 244 9.32 20.79 29.86
CA VAL A 244 10.23 20.96 30.99
C VAL A 244 10.97 19.63 31.08
N GLU A 245 12.24 19.61 30.69
CA GLU A 245 13.12 18.48 30.97
C GLU A 245 13.12 18.29 32.48
N ALA A 246 12.45 17.23 32.96
CA ALA A 246 12.44 16.89 34.36
C ALA A 246 13.88 16.55 34.77
N GLU A 247 14.44 17.34 35.69
CA GLU A 247 15.72 17.02 36.32
C GLU A 247 15.68 15.59 36.88
N PRO A 248 16.77 14.80 36.73
CA PRO A 248 16.79 13.45 37.24
C PRO A 248 16.76 13.48 38.77
N THR A 249 15.62 13.09 39.35
CA THR A 249 15.50 12.83 40.78
C THR A 249 16.46 11.70 41.16
N SER A 250 17.50 12.05 41.93
CA SER A 250 18.45 11.10 42.50
C SER A 250 17.72 10.11 43.41
N VAL A 251 17.72 8.84 43.02
CA VAL A 251 17.20 7.74 43.84
C VAL A 251 18.14 7.53 45.04
N PRO A 252 17.66 7.56 46.30
CA PRO A 252 18.49 7.25 47.45
C PRO A 252 18.83 5.75 47.49
N PRO A 253 20.04 5.36 47.95
CA PRO A 253 20.47 3.97 47.96
C PRO A 253 19.68 3.11 48.97
N PRO A 254 19.52 1.80 48.72
CA PRO A 254 18.78 0.90 49.58
C PRO A 254 19.50 0.65 50.92
N PRO A 255 18.76 0.38 52.02
CA PRO A 255 19.36 0.10 53.32
C PRO A 255 20.10 -1.24 53.34
N ALA A 256 21.21 -1.26 54.07
CA ALA A 256 22.07 -2.44 54.24
C ALA A 256 21.36 -3.54 55.03
N SER A 257 21.41 -4.75 54.47
CA SER A 257 20.95 -5.99 55.08
C SER A 257 21.86 -6.42 56.24
N THR A 258 21.32 -6.46 57.45
CA THR A 258 21.80 -7.30 58.57
C THR A 258 20.91 -8.51 58.71
#